data_AF-A0A8H8RZ40-F1
#
_entry.id   AF-A0A8H8RZ40-F1
#
_cell.length_a   1.000
_cell.length_b   1.000
_cell.length_c   1.000
_cell.angle_alpha   90.00
_cell.angle_beta   90.00
_cell.angle_gamma   90.00
#
_symmetry.space_group_name_H-M   'P 1'
#
loop_
_entity.id
_entity.type
_entity.pdbx_description
1 polymer ?
#
loop_
_entity_poly.entity_id
_entity_poly.type
_entity_poly.pdbx_seq_one_letter_code
_entity_poly.pdbx_strand_id
1 'polypeptide(L)'
;MVQTSRIVELSATIYEETTKVDAFLAANSLPTPSFDISCPPKPSLPLDIQASRDAVLEATDELTALILGPVESLIPPISVTALQRFKFSNSFPPGESSNLAKIAKACSIPESSCRHLLRHAMAFYIFSEPSPGVVAHTASSKALAEIPPGGSFIGFVAEEMLPASTRLIDAMQKWRGSESNVTGFALIYTTEVPMMQVISADSRRAQLMGNAMSFLHSRPGENVRYLVENFPWSGTGLLVDIGGAKGTVGMAIARYATKIKVVVSRKSSKAPKLRLFLSCF
;
A
#
# COMPACT_ATOMS: atom_id res chain seq x y z
N MET A 1 -9.08 45.55 -0.22
CA MET A 1 -9.19 44.29 0.54
C MET A 1 -7.83 43.63 0.47
N VAL A 2 -7.23 43.29 1.61
CA VAL A 2 -5.96 42.53 1.61
C VAL A 2 -6.29 41.13 1.12
N GLN A 3 -5.73 40.73 -0.01
CA GLN A 3 -5.92 39.40 -0.55
C GLN A 3 -5.21 38.41 0.39
N THR A 4 -5.96 37.47 0.96
CA THR A 4 -5.43 36.41 1.80
C THR A 4 -4.41 35.60 0.99
N SER A 5 -3.25 35.30 1.57
CA SER A 5 -2.24 34.49 0.88
C SER A 5 -2.66 33.02 0.85
N ARG A 6 -2.24 32.28 -0.18
CA ARG A 6 -2.59 30.86 -0.35
C ARG A 6 -2.24 30.01 0.89
N ILE A 7 -1.10 30.26 1.53
CA ILE A 7 -0.70 29.55 2.75
C ILE A 7 -1.68 29.77 3.93
N VAL A 8 -2.27 30.96 4.02
CA VAL A 8 -3.27 31.27 5.05
C VAL A 8 -4.61 30.61 4.70
N GLU A 9 -5.01 30.64 3.43
CA GLU A 9 -6.21 29.92 2.96
C GLU A 9 -6.12 28.42 3.25
N LEU A 10 -4.98 27.79 2.93
CA LEU A 10 -4.72 26.38 3.21
C LEU A 10 -4.82 26.06 4.70
N SER A 11 -4.26 26.92 5.55
CA SER A 11 -4.37 26.74 7.01
C SER A 11 -5.82 26.79 7.51
N ALA A 12 -6.65 27.67 6.91
CA ALA A 12 -8.06 27.77 7.22
C ALA A 12 -8.84 26.53 6.75
N THR A 13 -8.55 26.02 5.54
CA THR A 13 -9.11 24.76 5.04
C THR A 13 -8.76 23.58 5.94
N ILE A 14 -7.49 23.46 6.34
CA ILE A 14 -7.05 22.40 7.27
C ILE A 14 -7.86 22.46 8.57
N TYR A 15 -8.01 23.64 9.15
CA TYR A 15 -8.78 23.81 10.39
C TYR A 15 -10.27 23.44 10.21
N GLU A 16 -10.93 23.98 9.20
CA GLU A 16 -12.36 23.77 8.96
C GLU A 16 -12.67 22.29 8.70
N GLU A 17 -11.94 21.66 7.78
CA GLU A 17 -12.20 20.28 7.38
C GLU A 17 -11.79 19.28 8.48
N THR A 18 -10.72 19.54 9.22
CA THR A 18 -10.35 18.72 10.38
C THR A 18 -11.42 18.79 11.47
N THR A 19 -12.02 19.96 11.68
CA THR A 19 -13.12 20.12 12.66
C THR A 19 -14.34 19.28 12.26
N LYS A 20 -14.69 19.23 10.97
CA LYS A 20 -15.78 18.36 10.47
C LYS A 20 -15.48 16.88 10.73
N VAL A 21 -14.26 16.44 10.46
CA VAL A 21 -13.83 15.06 10.70
C VAL A 21 -13.86 14.72 12.19
N ASP A 22 -13.28 15.56 13.05
CA ASP A 22 -13.23 15.35 14.50
C ASP A 22 -14.64 15.32 15.12
N ALA A 23 -15.51 16.25 14.73
CA ALA A 23 -16.90 16.27 15.18
C ALA A 23 -17.65 14.98 14.78
N PHE A 24 -17.42 14.46 13.58
CA PHE A 24 -18.01 13.18 13.16
C PHE A 24 -17.49 12.01 14.00
N LEU A 25 -16.18 11.94 14.25
CA LEU A 25 -15.60 10.88 15.06
C LEU A 25 -16.17 10.90 16.49
N ALA A 26 -16.23 12.09 17.11
CA ALA A 26 -16.81 12.28 18.42
C ALA A 26 -18.29 11.88 18.47
N ALA A 27 -19.10 12.33 17.51
CA ALA A 27 -20.53 12.02 17.44
C ALA A 27 -20.83 10.52 17.28
N ASN A 28 -19.91 9.76 16.68
CA ASN A 28 -20.06 8.32 16.46
C ASN A 28 -19.27 7.46 17.47
N SER A 29 -18.72 8.06 18.53
CA SER A 29 -17.84 7.38 19.49
C SER A 29 -16.67 6.62 18.83
N LEU A 30 -16.15 7.17 17.73
CA LEU A 30 -15.00 6.61 17.02
C LEU A 30 -13.70 7.20 17.59
N PRO A 31 -12.61 6.43 17.66
CA PRO A 31 -11.35 6.90 18.19
C PRO A 31 -10.69 7.92 17.26
N THR A 32 -10.11 8.96 17.86
CA THR A 32 -9.31 9.97 17.15
C THR A 32 -8.00 9.36 16.64
N PRO A 33 -7.57 9.67 15.40
CA PRO A 33 -6.28 9.22 14.88
C PRO A 33 -5.12 9.66 15.77
N SER A 34 -4.19 8.75 16.05
CA SER A 34 -2.95 9.07 16.76
C SER A 34 -1.80 8.18 16.32
N PHE A 35 -0.57 8.57 16.67
CA PHE A 35 0.61 7.72 16.48
C PHE A 35 0.74 6.62 17.53
N ASP A 36 -0.13 6.63 18.56
CA ASP A 36 -0.11 5.63 19.62
C ASP A 36 -0.38 4.23 19.09
N ILE A 37 0.29 3.24 19.67
CA ILE A 37 0.19 1.84 19.26
C ILE A 37 -1.21 1.23 19.42
N SER A 38 -2.03 1.82 20.30
CA SER A 38 -3.43 1.44 20.51
C SER A 38 -4.38 1.99 19.45
N CYS A 39 -3.93 2.93 18.61
CA CYS A 39 -4.77 3.49 17.53
C CYS A 39 -5.22 2.35 16.59
N PRO A 40 -6.54 2.16 16.40
CA PRO A 40 -7.01 1.10 15.53
C PRO A 40 -6.76 1.43 14.05
N PRO A 41 -6.81 0.41 13.18
CA PRO A 41 -6.84 0.63 11.74
C PRO A 41 -7.96 1.58 11.32
N LYS A 42 -7.72 2.32 10.24
CA LYS A 42 -8.60 3.35 9.69
C LYS A 42 -10.08 2.92 9.66
N PRO A 43 -11.00 3.68 10.30
CA PRO A 43 -12.43 3.41 10.22
C PRO A 43 -12.99 3.77 8.83
N SER A 44 -14.09 3.11 8.44
CA SER A 44 -14.84 3.49 7.24
C SER A 44 -15.59 4.79 7.51
N LEU A 45 -15.42 5.79 6.64
CA LEU A 45 -16.09 7.09 6.75
C LEU A 45 -17.18 7.24 5.67
N PRO A 46 -18.27 7.97 5.96
CA PRO A 46 -19.22 8.43 4.95
C PRO A 46 -18.56 9.30 3.87
N LEU A 47 -19.18 9.42 2.69
CA LEU A 47 -18.59 10.08 1.52
C LEU A 47 -18.26 11.57 1.74
N ASP A 48 -19.09 12.28 2.50
CA ASP A 48 -18.90 13.69 2.86
C ASP A 48 -17.70 13.86 3.81
N ILE A 49 -17.60 13.03 4.85
CA ILE A 49 -16.46 13.06 5.78
C ILE A 49 -15.17 12.57 5.09
N GLN A 50 -15.31 11.63 4.17
CA GLN A 50 -14.23 11.17 3.31
C GLN A 50 -13.68 12.32 2.45
N ALA A 51 -14.56 13.14 1.86
CA ALA A 51 -14.17 14.33 1.10
C ALA A 51 -13.47 15.38 1.99
N SER A 52 -13.99 15.64 3.19
CA SER A 52 -13.31 16.52 4.17
C SER A 52 -11.90 16.03 4.50
N ARG A 53 -11.74 14.72 4.74
CA ARG A 53 -10.42 14.15 5.02
C ARG A 53 -9.47 14.31 3.83
N ASP A 54 -9.95 14.09 2.61
CA ASP A 54 -9.13 14.21 1.40
C ASP A 54 -8.71 15.68 1.18
N ALA A 55 -9.60 16.64 1.45
CA ALA A 55 -9.28 18.07 1.44
C ALA A 55 -8.21 18.46 2.49
N VAL A 56 -8.26 17.89 3.70
CA VAL A 56 -7.19 18.09 4.71
C VAL A 56 -5.85 17.58 4.20
N LEU A 57 -5.82 16.39 3.59
CA LEU A 57 -4.59 15.78 3.07
C LEU A 57 -3.99 16.61 1.93
N GLU A 58 -4.81 17.01 0.95
CA GLU A 58 -4.39 17.86 -0.16
C GLU A 58 -3.88 19.22 0.33
N ALA A 59 -4.60 19.86 1.25
CA ALA A 59 -4.20 21.15 1.79
C ALA A 59 -2.90 21.06 2.61
N THR A 60 -2.70 19.97 3.37
CA THR A 60 -1.48 19.73 4.14
C THR A 60 -0.28 19.46 3.22
N ASP A 61 -0.47 18.68 2.15
CA ASP A 61 0.57 18.43 1.15
C ASP A 61 0.99 19.72 0.44
N GLU A 62 0.02 20.51 -0.04
CA GLU A 62 0.29 21.80 -0.69
C GLU A 62 0.97 22.78 0.27
N LEU A 63 0.49 22.89 1.51
CA LEU A 63 1.10 23.76 2.51
C LEU A 63 2.53 23.32 2.84
N THR A 64 2.78 22.02 2.96
CA THR A 64 4.12 21.47 3.18
C THR A 64 5.04 21.82 2.03
N ALA A 65 4.60 21.63 0.78
CA ALA A 65 5.37 21.97 -0.41
C ALA A 65 5.67 23.48 -0.49
N LEU A 66 4.68 24.35 -0.19
CA LEU A 66 4.85 25.80 -0.20
C LEU A 66 5.80 26.30 0.89
N ILE A 67 5.79 25.69 2.07
CA ILE A 67 6.66 26.06 3.20
C ILE A 67 8.09 25.57 2.98
N LEU A 68 8.28 24.34 2.47
CA LEU A 68 9.59 23.80 2.07
C LEU A 68 10.18 24.56 0.88
N GLY A 69 9.33 25.14 0.04
CA GLY A 69 9.74 25.84 -1.16
C GLY A 69 10.14 24.89 -2.31
N PRO A 70 10.58 25.46 -3.44
CA PRO A 70 10.63 24.77 -4.73
C PRO A 70 11.74 23.71 -4.86
N VAL A 71 12.75 23.71 -4.00
CA VAL A 71 13.89 22.78 -4.09
C VAL A 71 13.76 21.66 -3.07
N GLU A 72 13.43 21.97 -1.81
CA GLU A 72 13.33 20.97 -0.76
C GLU A 72 12.13 20.04 -0.96
N SER A 73 11.04 20.52 -1.59
CA SER A 73 9.88 19.71 -1.96
C SER A 73 10.18 18.62 -3.02
N LEU A 74 11.33 18.68 -3.70
CA LEU A 74 11.71 17.71 -4.74
C LEU A 74 12.45 16.48 -4.21
N ILE A 75 12.79 16.40 -2.91
CA ILE A 75 13.62 15.33 -2.34
C ILE A 75 12.72 14.21 -1.79
N PRO A 76 12.69 13.00 -2.39
CA PRO A 76 11.81 11.92 -1.95
C PRO A 76 12.34 11.20 -0.69
N PRO A 77 11.46 10.66 0.17
CA PRO A 77 11.86 9.94 1.37
C PRO A 77 12.32 8.49 1.08
N ILE A 78 13.63 8.23 1.16
CA ILE A 78 14.25 6.93 0.86
C ILE A 78 14.01 5.87 1.96
N SER A 79 13.68 6.30 3.19
CA SER A 79 13.42 5.48 4.40
C SER A 79 12.51 4.28 4.16
N VAL A 80 11.35 4.49 3.55
CA VAL A 80 10.28 3.48 3.45
C VAL A 80 10.76 2.22 2.72
N THR A 81 11.61 2.39 1.71
CA THR A 81 12.18 1.29 0.92
C THR A 81 13.18 0.47 1.75
N ALA A 82 14.01 1.13 2.55
CA ALA A 82 15.01 0.46 3.38
C ALA A 82 14.37 -0.30 4.55
N LEU A 83 13.34 0.28 5.19
CA LEU A 83 12.65 -0.33 6.33
C LEU A 83 12.10 -1.71 6.01
N GLN A 84 11.55 -1.88 4.79
CA GLN A 84 10.95 -3.14 4.40
C GLN A 84 11.96 -4.19 3.94
N ARG A 85 13.00 -3.80 3.19
CA ARG A 85 14.02 -4.74 2.71
C ARG A 85 14.79 -5.42 3.85
N PHE A 86 15.00 -4.69 4.95
CA PHE A 86 15.69 -5.22 6.14
C PHE A 86 14.74 -5.77 7.21
N LYS A 87 13.42 -5.82 6.93
CA LYS A 87 12.38 -6.36 7.83
C LYS A 87 12.41 -5.75 9.23
N PHE A 88 12.70 -4.45 9.33
CA PHE A 88 12.82 -3.77 10.62
C PHE A 88 11.54 -3.89 11.47
N SER A 89 10.37 -3.84 10.83
CA SER A 89 9.06 -4.01 11.48
C SER A 89 8.82 -5.38 12.10
N ASN A 90 9.65 -6.39 11.78
CA ASN A 90 9.53 -7.74 12.32
C ASN A 90 10.66 -8.09 13.30
N SER A 91 11.53 -7.12 13.63
CA SER A 91 12.72 -7.37 14.46
C SER A 91 12.42 -7.47 15.96
N PHE A 92 11.25 -6.99 16.41
CA PHE A 92 10.74 -7.14 17.77
C PHE A 92 9.20 -7.12 17.77
N PRO A 93 8.53 -7.66 18.82
CA PRO A 93 7.07 -7.67 18.89
C PRO A 93 6.46 -6.27 19.07
N PRO A 94 5.31 -5.98 18.43
CA PRO A 94 4.49 -4.83 18.78
C PRO A 94 4.11 -4.83 20.27
N GLY A 95 4.19 -3.67 20.93
CA GLY A 95 3.92 -3.51 22.36
C GLY A 95 5.16 -3.61 23.25
N GLU A 96 6.28 -4.06 22.69
CA GLU A 96 7.59 -4.07 23.36
C GLU A 96 8.49 -2.94 22.85
N SER A 97 9.54 -2.64 23.61
CA SER A 97 10.64 -1.79 23.16
C SER A 97 11.92 -2.61 23.04
N SER A 98 12.77 -2.26 22.07
CA SER A 98 14.04 -2.93 21.86
C SER A 98 15.17 -1.92 21.71
N ASN A 99 16.41 -2.34 21.96
CA ASN A 99 17.57 -1.48 21.80
C ASN A 99 18.20 -1.67 20.42
N LEU A 100 18.92 -0.65 19.94
CA LEU A 100 19.50 -0.63 18.60
C LEU A 100 20.42 -1.82 18.32
N ALA A 101 21.19 -2.27 19.31
CA ALA A 101 22.10 -3.42 19.17
C ALA A 101 21.33 -4.73 18.91
N LYS A 102 20.22 -4.97 19.63
CA LYS A 102 19.35 -6.14 19.44
C LYS A 102 18.68 -6.11 18.07
N ILE A 103 18.14 -4.95 17.67
CA ILE A 103 17.50 -4.78 16.36
C ILE A 103 18.52 -5.00 15.23
N ALA A 104 19.71 -4.40 15.35
CA ALA A 104 20.79 -4.56 14.36
C ALA A 104 21.21 -6.03 14.21
N LYS A 105 21.34 -6.75 15.32
CA LYS A 105 21.65 -8.19 15.32
C LYS A 105 20.54 -9.01 14.67
N ALA A 106 19.28 -8.75 14.99
CA ALA A 106 18.13 -9.44 14.40
C ALA A 106 18.04 -9.20 12.87
N CYS A 107 18.32 -7.97 12.43
CA CYS A 107 18.33 -7.58 11.02
C CYS A 107 19.64 -7.94 10.28
N SER A 108 20.65 -8.47 10.98
CA SER A 108 21.97 -8.81 10.41
C SER A 108 22.66 -7.62 9.71
N ILE A 109 22.62 -6.43 10.31
CA ILE A 109 23.25 -5.21 9.80
C ILE A 109 24.10 -4.50 10.87
N PRO A 110 25.05 -3.63 10.49
CA PRO A 110 25.80 -2.83 11.46
C PRO A 110 24.90 -1.93 12.29
N GLU A 111 25.20 -1.78 13.59
CA GLU A 111 24.40 -0.96 14.51
C GLU A 111 24.31 0.51 14.07
N SER A 112 25.40 1.06 13.51
CA SER A 112 25.41 2.42 12.96
C SER A 112 24.42 2.58 11.80
N SER A 113 24.34 1.59 10.91
CA SER A 113 23.40 1.57 9.78
C SER A 113 21.97 1.40 10.27
N CYS A 114 21.75 0.47 11.22
CA CYS A 114 20.47 0.26 11.90
C CYS A 114 19.94 1.57 12.52
N ARG A 115 20.80 2.27 13.26
CA ARG A 115 20.50 3.56 13.90
C ARG A 115 20.10 4.63 12.89
N HIS A 116 20.85 4.81 11.80
CA HIS A 116 20.52 5.80 10.78
C HIS A 116 19.18 5.50 10.10
N LEU A 117 18.93 4.24 9.74
CA LEU A 117 17.69 3.82 9.09
C LEU A 117 16.48 4.01 10.01
N LEU A 118 16.59 3.64 11.29
CA LEU A 118 15.51 3.81 12.26
C LEU A 118 15.23 5.28 12.58
N ARG A 119 16.26 6.11 12.75
CA ARG A 119 16.05 7.56 12.96
C ARG A 119 15.45 8.25 11.74
N HIS A 120 15.87 7.85 10.54
CA HIS A 120 15.23 8.33 9.33
C HIS A 120 13.77 7.89 9.25
N ALA A 121 13.43 6.66 9.65
CA ALA A 121 12.04 6.18 9.74
C ALA A 121 11.19 6.93 10.77
N MET A 122 11.78 7.31 11.90
CA MET A 122 11.13 8.12 12.94
C MET A 122 10.75 9.51 12.43
N ALA A 123 11.54 10.09 11.51
CA ALA A 123 11.18 11.34 10.84
C ALA A 123 9.90 11.22 9.98
N PHE A 124 9.47 9.99 9.65
CA PHE A 124 8.18 9.69 8.98
C PHE A 124 7.16 9.06 9.93
N TYR A 125 7.37 9.17 11.25
CA TYR A 125 6.47 8.67 12.29
C TYR A 125 6.23 7.16 12.26
N ILE A 126 7.15 6.39 11.65
CA ILE A 126 7.02 4.93 11.52
C ILE A 126 7.45 4.22 12.82
N PHE A 127 8.44 4.73 13.53
CA PHE A 127 8.89 4.27 14.85
C PHE A 127 9.06 5.48 15.77
N SER A 128 9.33 5.24 17.05
CA SER A 128 9.70 6.28 18.02
C SER A 128 10.92 5.87 18.86
N GLU A 129 11.64 6.86 19.40
CA GLU A 129 12.78 6.68 20.32
C GLU A 129 12.40 7.29 21.69
N PRO A 130 11.62 6.58 22.55
CA PRO A 130 11.13 7.14 23.82
C PRO A 130 12.25 7.51 24.80
N SER A 131 13.41 6.87 24.68
CA SER A 131 14.65 7.26 25.37
C SER A 131 15.85 6.93 24.49
N PRO A 132 17.01 7.60 24.68
CA PRO A 132 18.16 7.43 23.81
C PRO A 132 18.58 5.96 23.64
N GLY A 133 18.57 5.47 22.39
CA GLY A 133 18.93 4.10 22.02
C GLY A 133 17.83 3.06 22.21
N VAL A 134 16.66 3.45 22.73
CA VAL A 134 15.48 2.58 22.90
C VAL A 134 14.48 2.91 21.81
N VAL A 135 14.04 1.90 21.06
CA VAL A 135 13.12 2.04 19.92
C VAL A 135 11.80 1.38 20.27
N ALA A 136 10.69 2.06 19.96
CA ALA A 136 9.34 1.58 20.15
C ALA A 136 8.51 1.68 18.85
N HIS A 137 7.49 0.84 18.76
CA HIS A 137 6.52 0.86 17.66
C HIS A 137 5.59 2.08 17.77
N THR A 138 5.16 2.58 16.62
CA THR A 138 3.98 3.45 16.48
C THR A 138 2.85 2.66 15.81
N ALA A 139 1.67 3.26 15.65
CA ALA A 139 0.57 2.67 14.87
C ALA A 139 1.03 2.19 13.47
N SER A 140 1.91 2.96 12.80
CA SER A 140 2.40 2.67 11.46
C SER A 140 3.29 1.42 11.39
N SER A 141 4.29 1.29 12.26
CA SER A 141 5.14 0.09 12.26
C SER A 141 4.43 -1.14 12.81
N LYS A 142 3.46 -0.98 13.71
CA LYS A 142 2.55 -2.07 14.11
C LYS A 142 1.74 -2.55 12.90
N ALA A 143 1.14 -1.64 12.14
CA ALA A 143 0.39 -1.99 10.94
C ALA A 143 1.25 -2.74 9.91
N LEU A 144 2.52 -2.35 9.73
CA LEU A 144 3.47 -3.09 8.88
C LEU A 144 3.77 -4.50 9.39
N ALA A 145 3.82 -4.69 10.72
CA ALA A 145 4.10 -5.97 11.36
C ALA A 145 2.87 -6.91 11.35
N GLU A 146 1.68 -6.38 11.61
CA GLU A 146 0.45 -7.13 11.90
C GLU A 146 -0.53 -7.21 10.73
N ILE A 147 -0.31 -6.47 9.63
CA ILE A 147 -1.13 -6.56 8.41
C ILE A 147 -0.28 -7.20 7.29
N PRO A 148 -0.16 -8.54 7.23
CA PRO A 148 0.70 -9.23 6.26
C PRO A 148 0.47 -8.83 4.79
N PRO A 149 -0.78 -8.58 4.32
CA PRO A 149 -0.99 -8.08 2.96
C PRO A 149 -0.35 -6.69 2.73
N GLY A 150 -0.41 -5.80 3.73
CA GLY A 150 0.23 -4.48 3.66
C GLY A 150 1.75 -4.57 3.60
N GLY A 151 2.35 -5.41 4.44
CA GLY A 151 3.78 -5.72 4.35
C GLY A 151 4.16 -6.34 3.00
N SER A 152 3.34 -7.26 2.48
CA SER A 152 3.58 -7.86 1.15
C SER A 152 3.51 -6.82 0.02
N PHE A 153 2.58 -5.87 0.11
CA PHE A 153 2.48 -4.75 -0.84
C PHE A 153 3.73 -3.87 -0.82
N ILE A 154 4.17 -3.40 0.36
CA ILE A 154 5.39 -2.59 0.46
C ILE A 154 6.61 -3.40 0.02
N GLY A 155 6.66 -4.70 0.35
CA GLY A 155 7.73 -5.60 -0.08
C GLY A 155 7.79 -5.75 -1.59
N PHE A 156 6.64 -5.93 -2.25
CA PHE A 156 6.53 -5.99 -3.70
C PHE A 156 6.97 -4.67 -4.35
N VAL A 157 6.53 -3.53 -3.82
CA VAL A 157 6.96 -2.21 -4.30
C VAL A 157 8.47 -2.04 -4.15
N ALA A 158 9.04 -2.38 -3.00
CA ALA A 158 10.46 -2.25 -2.71
C ALA A 158 11.34 -3.22 -3.50
N GLU A 159 10.92 -4.47 -3.70
CA GLU A 159 11.70 -5.48 -4.40
C GLU A 159 11.59 -5.37 -5.91
N GLU A 160 10.42 -5.02 -6.45
CA GLU A 160 10.12 -5.12 -7.89
C GLU A 160 9.89 -3.76 -8.55
N MET A 161 8.98 -2.95 -8.00
CA MET A 161 8.52 -1.73 -8.67
C MET A 161 9.55 -0.60 -8.60
N LEU A 162 10.14 -0.37 -7.43
CA LEU A 162 11.08 0.72 -7.21
C LEU A 162 12.37 0.56 -8.01
N PRO A 163 13.04 -0.60 -8.03
CA PRO A 163 14.18 -0.79 -8.93
C PRO A 163 13.78 -0.54 -10.39
N ALA A 164 12.65 -1.10 -10.84
CA ALA A 164 12.18 -0.91 -12.20
C ALA A 164 11.90 0.56 -12.54
N SER A 165 11.35 1.35 -11.62
CA SER A 165 11.04 2.76 -11.85
C SER A 165 12.29 3.61 -12.03
N THR A 166 13.41 3.27 -11.37
CA THR A 166 14.69 3.98 -11.57
C THR A 166 15.24 3.87 -13.00
N ARG A 167 14.78 2.90 -13.78
CA ARG A 167 15.18 2.68 -15.19
C ARG A 167 14.09 3.05 -16.19
N LEU A 168 13.02 3.74 -15.74
CA LEU A 168 11.90 4.11 -16.61
C LEU A 168 12.37 5.00 -17.78
N ILE A 169 13.14 6.05 -17.48
CA ILE A 169 13.63 6.99 -18.50
C ILE A 169 14.60 6.29 -19.46
N ASP A 170 15.50 5.46 -18.95
CA ASP A 170 16.43 4.68 -19.77
C ASP A 170 15.68 3.73 -20.73
N ALA A 171 14.59 3.11 -20.26
CA ALA A 171 13.75 2.26 -21.10
C ALA A 171 13.05 3.07 -22.21
N MET A 172 12.52 4.25 -21.88
CA MET A 172 11.88 5.16 -22.85
C MET A 172 12.88 5.70 -23.90
N GLN A 173 14.14 5.91 -23.52
CA GLN A 173 15.19 6.32 -24.44
C GLN A 173 15.63 5.17 -25.35
N LYS A 174 15.76 3.96 -24.79
CA LYS A 174 16.17 2.76 -25.53
C LYS A 174 15.09 2.29 -26.51
N TRP A 175 13.83 2.30 -26.09
CA TRP A 175 12.71 1.78 -26.86
C TRP A 175 11.64 2.85 -27.05
N ARG A 176 11.18 3.03 -28.29
CA ARG A 176 10.03 3.89 -28.62
C ARG A 176 8.69 3.16 -28.57
N GLY A 177 8.69 1.90 -28.14
CA GLY A 177 7.53 1.03 -28.08
C GLY A 177 6.86 1.03 -26.71
N SER A 178 5.68 0.42 -26.64
CA SER A 178 4.85 0.29 -25.44
C SER A 178 4.58 -1.16 -25.06
N GLU A 179 5.33 -2.11 -25.63
CA GLU A 179 5.20 -3.52 -25.37
C GLU A 179 5.54 -3.87 -23.91
N SER A 180 4.87 -4.90 -23.38
CA SER A 180 5.02 -5.29 -21.97
C SER A 180 6.43 -5.78 -21.55
N ASN A 181 7.34 -6.00 -22.51
CA ASN A 181 8.73 -6.36 -22.29
C ASN A 181 9.73 -5.21 -22.58
N VAL A 182 9.28 -4.02 -22.97
CA VAL A 182 10.14 -2.83 -23.15
C VAL A 182 10.00 -1.87 -21.97
N THR A 183 10.46 -2.28 -20.80
CA THR A 183 10.20 -1.57 -19.54
C THR A 183 11.48 -1.37 -18.71
N GLY A 184 11.43 -0.47 -17.73
CA GLY A 184 12.52 -0.33 -16.75
C GLY A 184 12.78 -1.64 -15.97
N PHE A 185 11.75 -2.46 -15.78
CA PHE A 185 11.89 -3.82 -15.22
C PHE A 185 12.76 -4.70 -16.12
N ALA A 186 12.53 -4.68 -17.43
CA ALA A 186 13.34 -5.43 -18.39
C ALA A 186 14.82 -5.05 -18.33
N LEU A 187 15.11 -3.76 -18.10
CA LEU A 187 16.48 -3.26 -17.91
C LEU A 187 17.12 -3.71 -16.60
N ILE A 188 16.41 -3.60 -15.46
CA ILE A 188 16.96 -4.01 -14.16
C ILE A 188 17.24 -5.51 -14.12
N TYR A 189 16.28 -6.32 -14.55
CA TYR A 189 16.37 -7.77 -14.43
C TYR A 189 16.96 -8.43 -15.66
N THR A 190 17.43 -7.65 -16.64
CA THR A 190 18.03 -8.12 -17.90
C THR A 190 17.20 -9.24 -18.53
N THR A 191 15.92 -8.96 -18.76
CA THR A 191 14.94 -9.93 -19.25
C THR A 191 14.28 -9.44 -20.54
N GLU A 192 13.99 -10.38 -21.44
CA GLU A 192 13.25 -10.12 -22.68
C GLU A 192 11.77 -10.47 -22.57
N VAL A 193 11.37 -11.10 -21.46
CA VAL A 193 9.97 -11.46 -21.21
C VAL A 193 9.28 -10.45 -20.29
N PRO A 194 7.96 -10.27 -20.42
CA PRO A 194 7.20 -9.36 -19.56
C PRO A 194 7.33 -9.70 -18.08
N MET A 195 7.29 -8.67 -17.24
CA MET A 195 7.39 -8.77 -15.78
C MET A 195 6.53 -9.89 -15.17
N MET A 196 5.28 -10.01 -15.61
CA MET A 196 4.36 -11.04 -15.11
C MET A 196 4.87 -12.46 -15.35
N GLN A 197 5.57 -12.72 -16.45
CA GLN A 197 6.15 -14.03 -16.72
C GLN A 197 7.29 -14.33 -15.77
N VAL A 198 8.17 -13.34 -15.52
CA VAL A 198 9.27 -13.46 -14.57
C VAL A 198 8.76 -13.71 -13.15
N ILE A 199 7.79 -12.92 -12.69
CA ILE A 199 7.19 -13.06 -11.36
C ILE A 199 6.49 -14.42 -11.23
N SER A 200 5.71 -14.83 -12.24
CA SER A 200 4.97 -16.10 -12.19
C SER A 200 5.85 -17.33 -12.23
N ALA A 201 7.09 -17.21 -12.71
CA ALA A 201 8.06 -18.30 -12.73
C ALA A 201 8.70 -18.56 -11.35
N ASP A 202 8.63 -17.60 -10.42
CA ASP A 202 9.16 -17.69 -9.07
C ASP A 202 8.01 -17.73 -8.04
N SER A 203 7.90 -18.84 -7.31
CA SER A 203 6.80 -19.06 -6.37
C SER A 203 6.74 -18.03 -5.23
N ARG A 204 7.90 -17.57 -4.74
CA ARG A 204 7.99 -16.56 -3.68
C ARG A 204 7.52 -15.22 -4.20
N ARG A 205 8.00 -14.80 -5.38
CA ARG A 205 7.61 -13.52 -6.01
C ARG A 205 6.14 -13.51 -6.39
N ALA A 206 5.63 -14.61 -6.94
CA ALA A 206 4.21 -14.78 -7.24
C ALA A 206 3.33 -14.72 -5.98
N GLN A 207 3.77 -15.31 -4.87
CA GLN A 207 3.06 -15.23 -3.59
C GLN A 207 3.06 -13.79 -3.04
N LEU A 208 4.22 -13.12 -3.07
CA LEU A 208 4.36 -11.74 -2.64
C LEU A 208 3.43 -10.80 -3.43
N MET A 209 3.42 -10.92 -4.76
CA MET A 209 2.52 -10.17 -5.63
C MET A 209 1.05 -10.50 -5.34
N GLY A 210 0.71 -11.78 -5.15
CA GLY A 210 -0.66 -12.19 -4.84
C GLY A 210 -1.18 -11.58 -3.53
N ASN A 211 -0.33 -11.55 -2.49
CA ASN A 211 -0.67 -10.93 -1.20
C ASN A 211 -0.76 -9.40 -1.31
N ALA A 212 0.13 -8.77 -2.10
CA ALA A 212 0.07 -7.35 -2.40
C ALA A 212 -1.25 -6.95 -3.09
N MET A 213 -1.72 -7.76 -4.05
CA MET A 213 -3.00 -7.55 -4.72
C MET A 213 -4.20 -7.72 -3.77
N SER A 214 -4.12 -8.65 -2.82
CA SER A 214 -5.14 -8.77 -1.76
C SER A 214 -5.25 -7.51 -0.89
N PHE A 215 -4.12 -6.85 -0.61
CA PHE A 215 -4.13 -5.57 0.11
C PHE A 215 -4.80 -4.46 -0.71
N LEU A 216 -4.48 -4.36 -2.00
CA LEU A 216 -5.09 -3.36 -2.88
C LEU A 216 -6.62 -3.53 -2.93
N HIS A 217 -7.13 -4.76 -3.11
CA HIS A 217 -8.58 -5.01 -3.10
C HIS A 217 -9.27 -4.79 -1.74
N SER A 218 -8.51 -4.62 -0.66
CA SER A 218 -9.09 -4.29 0.66
C SER A 218 -9.35 -2.79 0.84
N ARG A 219 -8.77 -1.95 -0.02
CA ARG A 219 -8.90 -0.49 0.07
C ARG A 219 -10.31 -0.05 -0.34
N PRO A 220 -10.86 1.02 0.28
CA PRO A 220 -12.21 1.48 -0.05
C PRO A 220 -12.43 1.80 -1.53
N GLY A 221 -11.47 2.36 -2.25
CA GLY A 221 -11.65 2.69 -3.68
C GLY A 221 -11.66 1.48 -4.61
N GLU A 222 -11.01 0.38 -4.19
CA GLU A 222 -10.73 -0.79 -5.01
C GLU A 222 -11.42 -2.05 -4.48
N ASN A 223 -12.39 -1.88 -3.58
CA ASN A 223 -13.08 -2.98 -2.94
C ASN A 223 -13.99 -3.72 -3.93
N VAL A 224 -13.89 -5.05 -3.95
CA VAL A 224 -14.75 -5.90 -4.79
C VAL A 224 -16.25 -5.72 -4.51
N ARG A 225 -16.61 -5.21 -3.32
CA ARG A 225 -17.98 -4.85 -2.93
C ARG A 225 -18.67 -3.97 -3.97
N TYR A 226 -17.98 -2.99 -4.52
CA TYR A 226 -18.57 -2.08 -5.51
C TYR A 226 -18.98 -2.81 -6.78
N LEU A 227 -18.20 -3.80 -7.22
CA LEU A 227 -18.55 -4.64 -8.35
C LEU A 227 -19.76 -5.54 -8.05
N VAL A 228 -19.78 -6.18 -6.88
CA VAL A 228 -20.87 -7.13 -6.57
C VAL A 228 -22.20 -6.42 -6.30
N GLU A 229 -22.18 -5.24 -5.69
CA GLU A 229 -23.40 -4.52 -5.31
C GLU A 229 -23.97 -3.61 -6.41
N ASN A 230 -23.15 -3.13 -7.34
CA ASN A 230 -23.59 -2.15 -8.34
C ASN A 230 -23.75 -2.73 -9.76
N PHE A 231 -23.47 -4.03 -9.95
CA PHE A 231 -23.71 -4.71 -11.22
C PHE A 231 -25.01 -5.55 -11.16
N PRO A 232 -25.89 -5.47 -12.17
CA PRO A 232 -27.15 -6.23 -12.19
C PRO A 232 -26.91 -7.70 -12.58
N TRP A 233 -26.46 -8.51 -11.62
CA TRP A 233 -26.17 -9.93 -11.80
C TRP A 233 -27.36 -10.81 -12.21
N SER A 234 -28.59 -10.31 -12.05
CA SER A 234 -29.83 -11.03 -12.39
C SER A 234 -29.83 -11.48 -13.86
N GLY A 235 -30.29 -12.71 -14.10
CA GLY A 235 -30.34 -13.30 -15.45
C GLY A 235 -29.00 -13.85 -15.96
N THR A 236 -27.89 -13.65 -15.24
CA THR A 236 -26.61 -14.25 -15.61
C THR A 236 -26.59 -15.74 -15.23
N GLY A 237 -26.40 -16.62 -16.21
CA GLY A 237 -26.26 -18.06 -15.95
C GLY A 237 -24.81 -18.52 -15.74
N LEU A 238 -23.88 -17.98 -16.53
CA LEU A 238 -22.46 -18.33 -16.53
C LEU A 238 -21.61 -17.05 -16.60
N LEU A 239 -20.69 -16.90 -15.64
CA LEU A 239 -19.64 -15.89 -15.62
C LEU A 239 -18.30 -16.55 -15.91
N VAL A 240 -17.53 -15.99 -16.84
CA VAL A 240 -16.14 -16.38 -17.10
C VAL A 240 -15.21 -15.26 -16.64
N ASP A 241 -14.50 -15.49 -15.52
CA ASP A 241 -13.51 -14.59 -14.95
C ASP A 241 -12.17 -14.77 -15.67
N ILE A 242 -11.94 -13.99 -16.73
CA ILE A 242 -10.74 -14.06 -17.57
C ILE A 242 -9.58 -13.36 -16.87
N GLY A 243 -8.54 -14.14 -16.49
CA GLY A 243 -7.39 -13.60 -15.78
C GLY A 243 -7.59 -13.49 -14.27
N GLY A 244 -8.62 -14.14 -13.71
CA GLY A 244 -9.02 -14.01 -12.30
C GLY A 244 -8.03 -14.51 -11.24
N ALA A 245 -6.81 -14.88 -11.62
CA ALA A 245 -5.75 -15.35 -10.74
C ALA A 245 -6.19 -16.51 -9.81
N LYS A 246 -6.39 -16.23 -8.52
CA LYS A 246 -6.88 -17.21 -7.51
C LYS A 246 -8.41 -17.29 -7.45
N GLY A 247 -9.13 -16.53 -8.27
CA GLY A 247 -10.60 -16.48 -8.32
C GLY A 247 -11.22 -15.61 -7.24
N THR A 248 -10.48 -14.69 -6.62
CA THR A 248 -10.97 -13.85 -5.51
C THR A 248 -12.24 -13.09 -5.87
N VAL A 249 -12.25 -12.48 -7.06
CA VAL A 249 -13.40 -11.72 -7.57
C VAL A 249 -14.54 -12.64 -7.95
N GLY A 250 -14.27 -13.68 -8.76
CA GLY A 250 -15.27 -14.69 -9.11
C GLY A 250 -15.96 -15.33 -7.90
N MET A 251 -15.22 -15.64 -6.83
CA MET A 251 -15.77 -16.15 -5.58
C MET A 251 -16.65 -15.12 -4.84
N ALA A 252 -16.28 -13.84 -4.86
CA ALA A 252 -17.10 -12.79 -4.26
C ALA A 252 -18.45 -12.66 -4.99
N ILE A 253 -18.44 -12.72 -6.32
CA ILE A 253 -19.64 -12.71 -7.15
C ILE A 253 -20.49 -13.95 -6.90
N ALA A 254 -19.90 -15.15 -6.88
CA ALA A 254 -20.61 -16.40 -6.63
C ALA A 254 -21.31 -16.43 -5.25
N ARG A 255 -20.69 -15.81 -4.23
CA ARG A 255 -21.29 -15.67 -2.90
C ARG A 255 -22.46 -14.67 -2.88
N TYR A 256 -22.38 -13.60 -3.65
CA TYR A 256 -23.43 -12.57 -3.73
C TYR A 256 -24.62 -13.03 -4.58
N ALA A 257 -24.34 -13.59 -5.76
CA ALA A 257 -25.32 -14.05 -6.73
C ALA A 257 -25.23 -15.57 -6.90
N THR A 258 -25.83 -16.30 -5.96
CA THR A 258 -25.71 -17.76 -5.81
C THR A 258 -26.18 -18.58 -7.01
N LYS A 259 -26.96 -17.99 -7.92
CA LYS A 259 -27.45 -18.65 -9.15
C LYS A 259 -26.44 -18.62 -10.30
N ILE A 260 -25.35 -17.87 -10.19
CA ILE A 260 -24.34 -17.72 -11.24
C ILE A 260 -23.32 -18.85 -11.13
N LYS A 261 -23.09 -19.58 -12.24
CA LYS A 261 -21.93 -20.47 -12.36
C LYS A 261 -20.70 -19.63 -12.70
N VAL A 262 -19.64 -19.74 -11.92
CA VAL A 262 -18.39 -18.98 -12.15
C VAL A 262 -17.28 -19.92 -12.63
N VAL A 263 -16.65 -19.56 -13.75
CA VAL A 263 -15.47 -20.23 -14.30
C VAL A 263 -14.31 -19.25 -14.29
N VAL A 264 -13.24 -19.58 -13.58
CA VAL A 264 -12.03 -18.75 -13.53
C VAL A 264 -11.02 -19.24 -14.56
N SER A 265 -10.63 -18.36 -15.48
CA SER A 265 -9.57 -18.63 -16.44
C SER A 265 -8.26 -17.99 -15.97
N ARG A 266 -7.17 -18.75 -16.03
CA ARG A 266 -5.81 -18.31 -15.68
C ARG A 266 -4.84 -18.69 -16.79
N LYS A 267 -3.81 -17.85 -17.00
CA LYS A 267 -2.72 -18.20 -17.90
C LYS A 267 -1.87 -19.30 -17.23
N SER A 268 -1.79 -20.46 -17.86
CA SER A 268 -1.08 -21.62 -17.33
C SER A 268 0.41 -21.52 -17.67
N SER A 269 1.31 -21.58 -16.68
CA SER A 269 2.77 -21.58 -16.91
C SER A 269 3.31 -22.91 -17.44
N LYS A 270 2.46 -23.95 -17.53
CA LYS A 270 2.68 -25.21 -18.26
C LYS A 270 1.38 -25.58 -18.97
N ALA A 271 1.41 -26.28 -20.11
CA ALA A 271 0.28 -26.61 -21.00
C ALA A 271 -1.04 -27.10 -20.32
N PRO A 272 -2.19 -27.13 -21.02
CA PRO A 272 -3.50 -26.83 -20.47
C PRO A 272 -4.03 -27.95 -19.56
N LYS A 273 -4.41 -27.60 -18.33
CA LYS A 273 -5.55 -28.16 -17.58
C LYS A 273 -5.61 -27.54 -16.18
N LEU A 274 -6.66 -26.76 -15.91
CA LEU A 274 -7.58 -27.00 -14.80
C LEU A 274 -8.71 -25.95 -14.86
N ARG A 275 -9.93 -26.39 -15.15
CA ARG A 275 -11.16 -25.64 -14.85
C ARG A 275 -11.42 -25.80 -13.36
N LEU A 276 -11.35 -24.73 -12.59
CA LEU A 276 -11.91 -24.74 -11.24
C LEU A 276 -13.41 -24.48 -11.39
N PHE A 277 -14.23 -25.52 -11.25
CA PHE A 277 -15.67 -25.36 -11.09
C PHE A 277 -15.94 -25.09 -9.61
N LEU A 278 -16.24 -23.83 -9.28
CA LEU A 278 -16.83 -23.50 -8.00
C LEU A 278 -18.35 -23.65 -8.16
N SER A 279 -18.86 -24.82 -7.82
CA SER A 279 -20.29 -25.02 -7.56
C SER A 279 -20.52 -24.90 -6.05
N CYS A 280 -21.07 -23.77 -5.61
CA CYS A 280 -21.74 -23.75 -4.31
C CYS A 280 -23.09 -24.45 -4.51
N PHE A 281 -23.29 -25.56 -3.81
CA PHE A 281 -24.63 -26.07 -3.48
C PHE A 281 -25.17 -25.27 -2.30
#